data_AF-A0A1V4HU29-F1
#
_entry.id   AF-A0A1V4HU29-F1
#
_cell.length_a   1.000
_cell.length_b   1.000
_cell.length_c   1.000
_cell.angle_alpha   90.00
_cell.angle_beta   90.00
_cell.angle_gamma   90.00
#
_symmetry.space_group_name_H-M   'P 1'
#
loop_
_entity.id
_entity.type
_entity.pdbx_description
1 polymer ?
#
loop_
_entity_poly.entity_id
_entity_poly.type
_entity_poly.pdbx_seq_one_letter_code
_entity_poly.pdbx_strand_id
1 'polypeptide(L)'
;MGAGGVFCGRSLDRGRQRLKVPAEPKMNVCAMRHEKTARSLNGRPSHDYPADEWNVVEKAFHPELRAQLETMLAFGNGYLGIRGCPEEGGPNSENGTFINGFYETWPIIYGEEAYGFARTGQTICNVTDCKVIKLFVDDEPFWLPHAHLLNYDRRLNMKTGTLDREIVWETPSGKQVSFISRRLVSFVNRHVAAISYRVTILNAQAFVVISSEMTADERGTRSREDDPRLAKAHPGRVLHQRSTYSKDRRIVLCHSTERSRFVLACATDHAIESACPYSYKVAHNGDSGQVAFTIEARPGCSIQLTKFMAYHAS
;
A
#
# COMPACT_ATOMS: atom_id res chain seq x y z
N MET A 1 -3.78 -54.23 97.49
CA MET A 1 -3.54 -54.94 96.22
C MET A 1 -3.55 -53.87 95.13
N GLY A 2 -2.54 -53.53 94.35
CA GLY A 2 -1.18 -53.97 94.07
C GLY A 2 -0.68 -53.11 92.88
N ALA A 3 0.64 -53.01 92.68
CA ALA A 3 1.36 -52.22 91.66
C ALA A 3 1.35 -50.69 91.88
N GLY A 4 2.47 -49.97 92.08
CA GLY A 4 3.75 -49.96 91.34
C GLY A 4 3.66 -48.87 90.27
N GLY A 5 4.42 -47.78 90.21
CA GLY A 5 5.69 -47.43 90.83
C GLY A 5 6.53 -46.71 89.76
N VAL A 6 7.05 -45.53 90.14
CA VAL A 6 8.26 -44.86 89.63
C VAL A 6 8.12 -43.74 88.56
N PHE A 7 8.60 -42.61 89.06
CA PHE A 7 8.89 -41.29 88.53
C PHE A 7 10.11 -41.24 87.57
N CYS A 8 10.32 -40.04 87.01
CA CYS A 8 11.56 -39.50 86.43
C CYS A 8 11.76 -39.77 84.93
N GLY A 9 12.03 -38.78 84.07
CA GLY A 9 12.25 -37.36 84.27
C GLY A 9 12.80 -36.71 83.00
N ARG A 10 13.10 -35.42 83.14
CA ARG A 10 13.90 -34.53 82.26
C ARG A 10 13.16 -33.88 81.08
N SER A 11 12.63 -32.71 81.41
CA SER A 11 12.34 -31.62 80.47
C SER A 11 13.64 -31.10 79.85
N LEU A 12 13.73 -31.16 78.52
CA LEU A 12 14.74 -30.46 77.74
C LEU A 12 14.25 -29.04 77.47
N ASP A 13 14.83 -28.10 78.21
CA ASP A 13 14.70 -26.66 77.98
C ASP A 13 15.58 -26.29 76.77
N ARG A 14 14.95 -26.02 75.62
CA ARG A 14 15.61 -25.52 74.41
C ARG A 14 15.06 -24.15 74.06
N GLY A 15 15.89 -23.14 74.33
CA GLY A 15 16.05 -21.89 73.58
C GLY A 15 14.82 -21.28 72.93
N ARG A 16 14.36 -20.15 73.49
CA ARG A 16 13.54 -19.15 72.80
C ARG A 16 14.26 -18.64 71.53
N GLN A 17 13.98 -19.25 70.40
CA GLN A 17 14.19 -18.63 69.09
C GLN A 17 12.89 -17.91 68.69
N ARG A 18 12.97 -16.58 68.52
CA ARG A 18 11.92 -15.80 67.86
C ARG A 18 11.73 -16.39 66.45
N LEU A 19 10.56 -16.93 66.17
CA LEU A 19 10.14 -17.28 64.81
C LEU A 19 10.18 -16.02 63.94
N LYS A 20 11.07 -16.02 62.95
CA LYS A 20 11.02 -15.09 61.82
C LYS A 20 9.73 -15.35 61.06
N VAL A 21 8.91 -14.32 60.91
CA VAL A 21 7.76 -14.30 59.99
C VAL A 21 8.31 -14.58 58.58
N PRO A 22 7.79 -15.59 57.85
CA PRO A 22 8.26 -15.87 56.50
C PRO A 22 7.85 -14.71 55.57
N ALA A 23 8.82 -14.22 54.79
CA ALA A 23 8.58 -13.23 53.75
C ALA A 23 7.64 -13.81 52.68
N GLU A 24 6.70 -12.99 52.23
CA GLU A 24 5.75 -13.32 51.17
C GLU A 24 6.48 -13.83 49.90
N PRO A 25 5.94 -14.86 49.21
CA PRO A 25 6.54 -15.35 47.98
C PRO A 25 6.38 -14.29 46.90
N LYS A 26 7.51 -13.72 46.44
CA LYS A 26 7.53 -12.90 45.23
C LYS A 26 7.18 -13.80 44.05
N MET A 27 5.96 -13.64 43.54
CA MET A 27 5.54 -14.15 42.25
C MET A 27 6.50 -13.64 41.18
N ASN A 28 7.40 -14.51 40.72
CA ASN A 28 8.18 -14.26 39.51
C ASN A 28 7.21 -14.40 38.32
N VAL A 29 6.56 -13.30 37.98
CA VAL A 29 5.94 -13.15 36.66
C VAL A 29 7.10 -13.16 35.67
N CYS A 30 7.24 -14.27 34.95
CA CYS A 30 8.03 -14.32 33.74
C CYS A 30 7.36 -13.37 32.73
N ALA A 31 7.71 -12.09 32.81
CA ALA A 31 7.40 -11.13 31.78
C ALA A 31 8.20 -11.55 30.55
N MET A 32 7.59 -12.36 29.69
CA MET A 32 8.03 -12.44 28.30
C MET A 32 8.03 -11.00 27.78
N ARG A 33 9.23 -10.42 27.69
CA ARG A 33 9.48 -9.19 26.96
C ARG A 33 9.12 -9.49 25.51
N HIS A 34 7.85 -9.29 25.16
CA HIS A 34 7.51 -8.90 23.80
C HIS A 34 8.10 -7.51 23.62
N GLU A 35 9.37 -7.51 23.20
CA GLU A 35 10.05 -6.37 22.64
C GLU A 35 9.34 -6.06 21.31
N LYS A 36 8.13 -5.49 21.42
CA LYS A 36 7.47 -4.83 20.31
C LYS A 36 8.43 -3.71 19.94
N THR A 37 9.11 -3.91 18.82
CA THR A 37 9.87 -2.89 18.11
C THR A 37 8.87 -1.86 17.60
N ALA A 38 8.27 -1.08 18.51
CA ALA A 38 7.87 0.27 18.20
C ALA A 38 9.20 1.00 17.97
N ARG A 39 9.72 0.90 16.73
CA ARG A 39 10.80 1.75 16.27
C ARG A 39 10.28 3.17 16.44
N SER A 40 10.73 3.80 17.52
CA SER A 40 10.52 5.19 17.77
C SER A 40 10.88 5.97 16.49
N LEU A 41 10.03 6.91 16.10
CA LEU A 41 10.34 7.89 15.05
C LEU A 41 11.58 8.75 15.41
N ASN A 42 12.11 8.64 16.64
CA ASN A 42 13.17 9.49 17.22
C ASN A 42 14.59 9.28 16.67
N GLY A 43 14.75 8.87 15.41
CA GLY A 43 16.07 8.75 14.76
C GLY A 43 16.12 9.21 13.32
N ARG A 44 15.04 9.81 12.82
CA ARG A 44 14.90 10.15 11.39
C ARG A 44 15.18 11.64 11.17
N PRO A 45 15.74 12.02 10.02
CA PRO A 45 16.01 13.42 9.76
C PRO A 45 14.68 14.18 9.68
N SER A 46 14.42 15.06 10.65
CA SER A 46 13.20 15.87 10.68
C SER A 46 13.04 16.77 9.45
N HIS A 47 14.13 17.06 8.74
CA HIS A 47 14.12 17.88 7.53
C HIS A 47 13.46 17.21 6.32
N ASP A 48 13.42 15.87 6.29
CA ASP A 48 12.78 15.14 5.17
C ASP A 48 11.25 15.10 5.29
N TYR A 49 10.75 15.34 6.49
CA TYR A 49 9.33 15.34 6.83
C TYR A 49 8.98 16.65 7.56
N PRO A 50 9.12 17.81 6.89
CA PRO A 50 8.85 19.08 7.53
C PRO A 50 7.38 19.17 7.93
N ALA A 51 7.11 19.77 9.09
CA ALA A 51 5.75 20.05 9.51
C ALA A 51 5.11 21.07 8.57
N ASP A 52 3.92 20.75 8.07
CA ASP A 52 3.08 21.63 7.27
C ASP A 52 1.64 21.47 7.75
N GLU A 53 0.89 22.57 7.79
CA GLU A 53 -0.47 22.60 8.33
C GLU A 53 -1.45 21.74 7.53
N TRP A 54 -1.27 21.69 6.20
CA TRP A 54 -2.21 21.06 5.28
C TRP A 54 -1.59 19.92 4.46
N ASN A 55 -0.29 19.68 4.62
CA ASN A 55 0.44 18.70 3.84
C ASN A 55 1.16 17.67 4.70
N VAL A 56 1.07 16.40 4.31
CA VAL A 56 2.03 15.37 4.73
C VAL A 56 3.12 15.33 3.67
N VAL A 57 4.33 15.78 4.02
CA VAL A 57 5.45 16.00 3.08
C VAL A 57 6.53 14.94 3.26
N GLU A 58 7.08 14.46 2.14
CA GLU A 58 8.24 13.57 2.03
C GLU A 58 9.23 14.19 1.02
N LYS A 59 10.40 14.63 1.47
CA LYS A 59 11.46 15.27 0.65
C LYS A 59 12.57 14.33 0.19
N ALA A 60 12.56 13.09 0.67
CA ALA A 60 13.51 12.07 0.25
C ALA A 60 12.84 10.71 0.30
N PHE A 61 13.21 9.82 -0.63
CA PHE A 61 12.67 8.47 -0.65
C PHE A 61 13.38 7.58 0.38
N HIS A 62 12.60 7.05 1.33
CA HIS A 62 13.08 6.18 2.42
C HIS A 62 12.44 4.78 2.33
N PRO A 63 13.12 3.78 1.72
CA PRO A 63 12.55 2.45 1.45
C PRO A 63 12.01 1.73 2.70
N GLU A 64 12.61 1.97 3.85
CA GLU A 64 12.23 1.38 5.13
C GLU A 64 10.91 1.94 5.69
N LEU A 65 10.45 3.09 5.18
CA LEU A 65 9.21 3.78 5.59
C LEU A 65 8.05 3.60 4.62
N ARG A 66 8.32 2.92 3.52
CA ARG A 66 7.38 2.69 2.42
C ARG A 66 6.02 2.19 2.89
N ALA A 67 5.96 1.20 3.78
CA ALA A 67 4.69 0.64 4.27
C ALA A 67 3.85 1.68 5.03
N GLN A 68 4.49 2.49 5.89
CA GLN A 68 3.80 3.55 6.62
C GLN A 68 3.35 4.66 5.67
N LEU A 69 4.21 5.10 4.76
CA LEU A 69 3.92 6.19 3.83
C LEU A 69 2.86 5.82 2.79
N GLU A 70 2.82 4.57 2.32
CA GLU A 70 1.72 4.07 1.49
C GLU A 70 0.35 4.19 2.17
N THR A 71 0.33 4.06 3.51
CA THR A 71 -0.89 4.21 4.32
C THR A 71 -1.18 5.68 4.59
N MET A 72 -0.19 6.45 5.05
CA MET A 72 -0.36 7.86 5.44
C MET A 72 -0.69 8.76 4.25
N LEU A 73 -0.19 8.43 3.06
CA LEU A 73 -0.43 9.15 1.81
C LEU A 73 -1.59 8.55 1.00
N ALA A 74 -2.39 7.66 1.59
CA ALA A 74 -3.60 7.14 0.96
C ALA A 74 -4.71 8.22 0.94
N PHE A 75 -5.54 8.19 -0.09
CA PHE A 75 -6.61 9.16 -0.29
C PHE A 75 -7.80 8.49 -0.99
N GLY A 76 -8.99 9.11 -0.88
CA GLY A 76 -10.22 8.56 -1.41
C GLY A 76 -11.43 9.45 -1.16
N ASN A 77 -12.60 9.03 -1.63
CA ASN A 77 -13.85 9.80 -1.58
C ASN A 77 -15.01 9.02 -0.91
N GLY A 78 -14.70 7.94 -0.18
CA GLY A 78 -15.69 7.07 0.46
C GLY A 78 -16.27 5.97 -0.45
N TYR A 79 -16.20 6.12 -1.77
CA TYR A 79 -16.48 5.06 -2.73
C TYR A 79 -15.19 4.37 -3.21
N LEU A 80 -14.20 5.16 -3.65
CA LEU A 80 -12.90 4.70 -4.13
C LEU A 80 -11.80 5.14 -3.14
N GLY A 81 -10.95 4.20 -2.76
CA GLY A 81 -9.75 4.44 -1.95
C GLY A 81 -8.50 3.95 -2.66
N ILE A 82 -7.44 4.76 -2.67
CA ILE A 82 -6.18 4.44 -3.35
C ILE A 82 -5.04 4.62 -2.34
N ARG A 83 -4.19 3.61 -2.21
CA ARG A 83 -2.98 3.71 -1.40
C ARG A 83 -1.99 4.71 -2.02
N GLY A 84 -1.20 5.33 -1.16
CA GLY A 84 -0.10 6.22 -1.54
C GLY A 84 1.09 5.44 -2.12
N CYS A 85 0.87 4.58 -3.11
CA CYS A 85 1.95 3.91 -3.82
C CYS A 85 2.50 4.83 -4.93
N PRO A 86 3.79 4.73 -5.27
CA PRO A 86 4.36 5.42 -6.42
C PRO A 86 3.71 5.00 -7.75
N GLU A 87 3.62 5.93 -8.71
CA GLU A 87 2.97 5.70 -10.01
C GLU A 87 3.73 4.69 -10.89
N GLU A 88 5.05 4.55 -10.74
CA GLU A 88 5.91 3.64 -11.50
C GLU A 88 5.62 2.14 -11.28
N GLY A 89 4.66 1.81 -10.40
CA GLY A 89 4.22 0.45 -10.12
C GLY A 89 5.06 -0.26 -9.04
N GLY A 90 6.05 0.42 -8.48
CA GLY A 90 6.80 -0.04 -7.32
C GLY A 90 8.05 0.79 -7.03
N PRO A 91 8.78 0.47 -5.97
CA PRO A 91 8.59 -0.69 -5.12
C PRO A 91 7.39 -0.46 -4.18
N ASN A 92 6.56 -1.47 -3.96
CA ASN A 92 5.41 -1.38 -3.05
C ASN A 92 5.54 -2.38 -1.89
N SER A 93 5.16 -2.00 -0.68
CA SER A 93 4.96 -2.93 0.43
C SER A 93 3.59 -3.60 0.28
N GLU A 94 2.53 -2.80 0.11
CA GLU A 94 1.20 -3.27 -0.20
C GLU A 94 0.54 -2.30 -1.19
N ASN A 95 0.39 -2.76 -2.43
CA ASN A 95 -0.30 -2.00 -3.45
C ASN A 95 -1.81 -2.18 -3.30
N GLY A 96 -2.58 -1.09 -3.24
CA GLY A 96 -4.00 -1.18 -2.94
C GLY A 96 -4.83 -0.13 -3.67
N THR A 97 -5.87 -0.61 -4.34
CA THR A 97 -7.01 0.16 -4.83
C THR A 97 -8.26 -0.56 -4.37
N PHE A 98 -9.18 0.15 -3.71
CA PHE A 98 -10.33 -0.45 -3.05
C PHE A 98 -11.61 0.27 -3.42
N ILE A 99 -12.68 -0.49 -3.62
CA ILE A 99 -14.03 0.03 -3.80
C ILE A 99 -14.86 -0.35 -2.58
N ASN A 100 -15.54 0.62 -1.99
CA ASN A 100 -16.44 0.39 -0.86
C ASN A 100 -17.57 -0.55 -1.28
N GLY A 101 -17.80 -1.60 -0.48
CA GLY A 101 -18.79 -2.64 -0.77
C GLY A 101 -18.32 -3.73 -1.73
N PHE A 102 -17.13 -3.63 -2.33
CA PHE A 102 -16.57 -4.69 -3.16
C PHE A 102 -15.72 -5.65 -2.33
N TYR A 103 -16.27 -6.82 -2.01
CA TYR A 103 -15.65 -7.79 -1.12
C TYR A 103 -15.78 -9.22 -1.65
N GLU A 104 -14.94 -10.11 -1.14
CA GLU A 104 -15.05 -11.56 -1.33
C GLU A 104 -15.50 -12.23 -0.03
N THR A 105 -16.19 -13.34 -0.16
CA THR A 105 -16.71 -14.14 0.94
C THR A 105 -15.88 -15.39 1.20
N TRP A 106 -15.76 -15.79 2.46
CA TRP A 106 -15.08 -17.01 2.84
C TRP A 106 -15.75 -17.68 4.05
N PRO A 107 -15.76 -19.01 4.16
CA PRO A 107 -16.34 -19.71 5.30
C PRO A 107 -15.46 -19.54 6.53
N ILE A 108 -16.05 -19.11 7.64
CA ILE A 108 -15.33 -19.03 8.91
C ILE A 108 -15.27 -20.42 9.53
N ILE A 109 -14.06 -20.90 9.77
CA ILE A 109 -13.81 -22.17 10.43
C ILE A 109 -13.46 -21.88 11.89
N TYR A 110 -14.32 -22.32 12.80
CA TYR A 110 -14.08 -22.29 14.23
C TYR A 110 -13.57 -23.67 14.69
N GLY A 111 -12.79 -23.69 15.77
CA GLY A 111 -12.38 -24.96 16.40
C GLY A 111 -13.55 -25.71 17.08
N GLU A 112 -14.62 -24.99 17.43
CA GLU A 112 -15.83 -25.49 18.07
C GLU A 112 -17.07 -24.80 17.48
N GLU A 113 -18.19 -25.51 17.37
CA GLU A 113 -19.46 -24.95 16.86
C GLU A 113 -20.32 -24.41 18.02
N ALA A 114 -20.76 -23.15 17.91
CA ALA A 114 -21.68 -22.54 18.86
C ALA A 114 -22.81 -21.80 18.12
N TYR A 115 -24.00 -21.76 18.74
CA TYR A 115 -25.15 -21.05 18.19
C TYR A 115 -24.86 -19.54 18.08
N GLY A 116 -25.20 -18.94 16.94
CA GLY A 116 -25.02 -17.52 16.67
C GLY A 116 -23.65 -17.12 16.12
N PHE A 117 -22.72 -18.06 15.94
CA PHE A 117 -21.42 -17.76 15.31
C PHE A 117 -21.57 -17.44 13.82
N ALA A 118 -20.81 -16.44 13.36
CA ALA A 118 -20.82 -16.01 11.98
C ALA A 118 -20.21 -17.09 11.08
N ARG A 119 -20.97 -17.59 10.10
CA ARG A 119 -20.50 -18.67 9.22
C ARG A 119 -19.68 -18.17 8.03
N THR A 120 -19.79 -16.88 7.71
CA THR A 120 -19.19 -16.29 6.51
C THR A 120 -18.49 -14.98 6.87
N GLY A 121 -17.20 -14.91 6.54
CA GLY A 121 -16.39 -13.71 6.61
C GLY A 121 -16.45 -12.98 5.27
N GLN A 122 -16.27 -11.66 5.35
CA GLN A 122 -16.19 -10.77 4.19
C GLN A 122 -14.89 -10.00 4.27
N THR A 123 -14.14 -9.96 3.17
CA THR A 123 -12.88 -9.22 3.07
C THR A 123 -12.94 -8.32 1.85
N ILE A 124 -12.70 -7.02 2.02
CA ILE A 124 -12.60 -6.07 0.90
C ILE A 124 -11.47 -6.53 -0.03
N CYS A 125 -11.73 -6.55 -1.33
CA CYS A 125 -10.75 -7.00 -2.32
C CYS A 125 -9.98 -5.82 -2.90
N ASN A 126 -8.69 -6.05 -3.15
CA ASN A 126 -7.93 -5.19 -4.05
C ASN A 126 -8.51 -5.31 -5.47
N VAL A 127 -8.79 -4.18 -6.11
CA VAL A 127 -9.28 -4.13 -7.50
C VAL A 127 -8.15 -3.89 -8.48
N THR A 128 -8.45 -3.97 -9.78
CA THR A 128 -7.49 -3.69 -10.87
C THR A 128 -6.75 -2.38 -10.64
N ASP A 129 -5.42 -2.45 -10.62
CA ASP A 129 -4.59 -1.27 -10.48
C ASP A 129 -4.54 -0.50 -11.79
N CYS A 130 -5.10 0.70 -11.81
CA CYS A 130 -5.08 1.60 -12.96
C CYS A 130 -4.17 2.82 -12.75
N LYS A 131 -3.43 2.96 -11.64
CA LYS A 131 -2.57 4.14 -11.40
C LYS A 131 -1.17 4.02 -12.00
N VAL A 132 -0.81 2.86 -12.56
CA VAL A 132 0.56 2.62 -13.04
C VAL A 132 0.90 3.47 -14.26
N ILE A 133 2.01 4.20 -14.19
CA ILE A 133 2.64 4.96 -15.28
C ILE A 133 4.16 4.73 -15.18
N LYS A 134 4.74 4.04 -16.17
CA LYS A 134 6.18 3.85 -16.30
C LYS A 134 6.75 4.86 -17.27
N LEU A 135 7.94 5.37 -16.95
CA LEU A 135 8.67 6.34 -17.75
C LEU A 135 9.99 5.71 -18.21
N PHE A 136 10.29 5.83 -19.50
CA PHE A 136 11.58 5.47 -20.09
C PHE A 136 12.12 6.66 -20.88
N VAL A 137 13.43 6.86 -20.81
CA VAL A 137 14.15 7.91 -21.55
C VAL A 137 15.34 7.26 -22.23
N ASP A 138 15.32 7.20 -23.57
CA ASP A 138 16.27 6.43 -24.40
C ASP A 138 16.48 5.00 -23.89
N ASP A 139 15.37 4.29 -23.68
CA ASP A 139 15.31 2.92 -23.14
C ASP A 139 15.81 2.76 -21.68
N GLU A 140 16.19 3.84 -21.00
CA GLU A 140 16.54 3.83 -19.58
C GLU A 140 15.25 3.98 -18.74
N PRO A 141 14.84 2.97 -17.94
CA PRO A 141 13.63 3.05 -17.13
C PRO A 141 13.85 3.93 -15.89
N PHE A 142 12.90 4.81 -15.60
CA PHE A 142 12.82 5.41 -14.27
C PHE A 142 12.37 4.35 -13.26
N TRP A 143 13.22 4.10 -12.26
CA TRP A 143 12.92 3.20 -11.16
C TRP A 143 13.43 3.80 -9.85
N LEU A 144 12.50 4.21 -8.98
CA LEU A 144 12.78 5.01 -7.79
C LEU A 144 13.90 4.48 -6.88
N PRO A 145 14.02 3.16 -6.60
CA PRO A 145 15.07 2.60 -5.74
C PRO A 145 16.50 2.76 -6.26
N HIS A 146 16.67 2.94 -7.56
CA HIS A 146 17.97 2.99 -8.22
C HIS A 146 18.19 4.31 -8.97
N ALA A 147 17.23 5.22 -8.90
CA ALA A 147 17.29 6.50 -9.58
C ALA A 147 18.29 7.44 -8.91
N HIS A 148 19.12 8.12 -9.69
CA HIS A 148 19.86 9.28 -9.21
C HIS A 148 18.93 10.49 -9.15
N LEU A 149 18.38 10.76 -7.96
CA LEU A 149 17.42 11.84 -7.73
C LEU A 149 18.18 13.13 -7.39
N LEU A 150 18.05 14.14 -8.24
CA LEU A 150 18.53 15.49 -7.99
C LEU A 150 17.53 16.28 -7.13
N ASN A 151 16.24 15.97 -7.24
CA ASN A 151 15.17 16.51 -6.41
C ASN A 151 14.09 15.44 -6.21
N TYR A 152 13.54 15.39 -5.01
CA TYR A 152 12.38 14.58 -4.68
C TYR A 152 11.47 15.36 -3.75
N ASP A 153 10.22 15.52 -4.15
CA ASP A 153 9.18 16.09 -3.32
C ASP A 153 7.91 15.30 -3.53
N ARG A 154 7.31 14.86 -2.44
CA ARG A 154 6.03 14.19 -2.45
C ARG A 154 5.18 14.72 -1.32
N ARG A 155 3.93 15.05 -1.62
CA ARG A 155 3.02 15.61 -0.61
C ARG A 155 1.58 15.18 -0.81
N LEU A 156 0.93 14.77 0.28
CA LEU A 156 -0.52 14.68 0.34
C LEU A 156 -1.06 16.04 0.80
N ASN A 157 -1.70 16.78 -0.10
CA ASN A 157 -2.37 18.03 0.23
C ASN A 157 -3.81 17.74 0.67
N MET A 158 -4.08 17.91 1.95
CA MET A 158 -5.39 17.63 2.57
C MET A 158 -6.44 18.69 2.22
N LYS A 159 -6.02 19.90 1.83
CA LYS A 159 -6.93 20.98 1.46
C LYS A 159 -7.50 20.78 0.05
N THR A 160 -6.69 20.32 -0.89
CA THR A 160 -7.11 20.02 -2.27
C THR A 160 -7.48 18.56 -2.48
N GLY A 161 -7.12 17.66 -1.56
CA GLY A 161 -7.33 16.22 -1.71
C GLY A 161 -6.46 15.60 -2.80
N THR A 162 -5.24 16.13 -3.01
CA THR A 162 -4.32 15.70 -4.07
C THR A 162 -3.07 15.07 -3.49
N LEU A 163 -2.55 14.05 -4.17
CA LEU A 163 -1.20 13.55 -3.97
C LEU A 163 -0.32 14.10 -5.09
N ASP A 164 0.61 14.97 -4.73
CA ASP A 164 1.50 15.66 -5.63
C ASP A 164 2.92 15.08 -5.50
N ARG A 165 3.61 14.90 -6.62
CA ARG A 165 5.05 14.57 -6.67
C ARG A 165 5.76 15.47 -7.66
N GLU A 166 6.97 15.86 -7.31
CA GLU A 166 7.92 16.53 -8.17
C GLU A 166 9.27 15.84 -8.04
N ILE A 167 9.79 15.35 -9.15
CA ILE A 167 11.05 14.62 -9.18
C ILE A 167 11.92 15.19 -10.31
N VAL A 168 13.20 15.37 -10.00
CA VAL A 168 14.24 15.56 -11.01
C VAL A 168 15.16 14.37 -10.93
N TRP A 169 15.20 13.61 -12.02
CA TRP A 169 15.96 12.39 -12.17
C TRP A 169 17.07 12.60 -13.19
N GLU A 170 18.29 12.18 -12.86
CA GLU A 170 19.37 12.07 -13.83
C GLU A 170 19.54 10.61 -14.27
N THR A 171 19.45 10.39 -15.58
CA THR A 171 19.59 9.06 -16.17
C THR A 171 21.07 8.62 -16.18
N PRO A 172 21.37 7.32 -16.31
CA PRO A 172 22.75 6.85 -16.42
C PRO A 172 23.54 7.48 -17.57
N SER A 173 22.86 7.84 -18.66
CA SER A 173 23.46 8.58 -19.78
C SER A 173 23.64 10.09 -19.54
N GLY A 174 23.34 10.60 -18.35
CA GLY A 174 23.52 12.00 -17.95
C GLY A 174 22.39 12.94 -18.37
N LYS A 175 21.24 12.42 -18.81
CA LYS A 175 20.08 13.25 -19.16
C LYS A 175 19.31 13.61 -17.90
N GLN A 176 18.86 14.85 -17.80
CA GLN A 176 18.08 15.32 -16.67
C GLN A 176 16.61 15.43 -17.07
N VAL A 177 15.76 14.78 -16.28
CA VAL A 177 14.35 14.59 -16.54
C VAL A 177 13.58 15.12 -15.35
N SER A 178 12.78 16.16 -15.55
CA SER A 178 11.81 16.60 -14.55
C SER A 178 10.47 15.95 -14.85
N PHE A 179 9.84 15.37 -13.83
CA PHE A 179 8.44 15.02 -13.92
C PHE A 179 7.66 15.43 -12.68
N ILE A 180 6.46 15.95 -12.94
CA ILE A 180 5.52 16.43 -11.94
C ILE A 180 4.25 15.61 -12.10
N SER A 181 3.85 14.90 -11.05
CA SER A 181 2.59 14.17 -11.01
C SER A 181 1.64 14.78 -9.99
N ARG A 182 0.36 14.82 -10.35
CA ARG A 182 -0.74 15.16 -9.44
C ARG A 182 -1.82 14.12 -9.63
N ARG A 183 -2.22 13.48 -8.54
CA ARG A 183 -3.27 12.47 -8.53
C ARG A 183 -4.41 12.89 -7.60
N LEU A 184 -5.64 12.57 -7.98
CA LEU A 184 -6.83 12.79 -7.17
C LEU A 184 -7.85 11.67 -7.35
N VAL A 185 -8.70 11.49 -6.34
CA VAL A 185 -9.98 10.78 -6.43
C VAL A 185 -11.09 11.82 -6.34
N SER A 186 -11.98 11.87 -7.32
CA SER A 186 -12.96 12.97 -7.42
C SER A 186 -14.06 12.84 -6.37
N PHE A 187 -14.32 13.91 -5.61
CA PHE A 187 -15.50 14.00 -4.75
C PHE A 187 -16.80 14.21 -5.54
N VAL A 188 -16.73 14.90 -6.68
CA VAL A 188 -17.91 15.21 -7.51
C VAL A 188 -18.32 14.00 -8.33
N ASN A 189 -17.37 13.32 -8.95
CA ASN A 189 -17.60 12.11 -9.74
C ASN A 189 -17.06 10.90 -8.99
N ARG A 190 -17.89 10.30 -8.12
CA ARG A 190 -17.41 9.29 -7.15
C ARG A 190 -16.65 8.11 -7.75
N HIS A 191 -16.94 7.76 -9.01
CA HIS A 191 -16.35 6.64 -9.74
C HIS A 191 -15.01 6.97 -10.41
N VAL A 192 -14.57 8.24 -10.39
CA VAL A 192 -13.47 8.74 -11.22
C VAL A 192 -12.28 9.15 -10.37
N ALA A 193 -11.09 8.73 -10.81
CA ALA A 193 -9.81 9.25 -10.37
C ALA A 193 -9.01 9.74 -11.58
N ALA A 194 -8.04 10.62 -11.36
CA ALA A 194 -7.21 11.13 -12.45
C ALA A 194 -5.76 11.33 -12.00
N ILE A 195 -4.83 11.18 -12.94
CA ILE A 195 -3.42 11.53 -12.79
C ILE A 195 -3.06 12.51 -13.90
N SER A 196 -2.62 13.70 -13.52
CA SER A 196 -1.87 14.61 -14.37
C SER A 196 -0.39 14.25 -14.23
N TYR A 197 0.30 13.96 -15.33
CA TYR A 197 1.69 13.55 -15.38
C TYR A 197 2.42 14.37 -16.43
N ARG A 198 3.27 15.30 -15.97
CA ARG A 198 4.05 16.18 -16.84
C ARG A 198 5.50 15.71 -16.86
N VAL A 199 6.08 15.53 -18.03
CA VAL A 199 7.49 15.17 -18.23
C VAL A 199 8.18 16.25 -19.06
N THR A 200 9.37 16.68 -18.64
CA THR A 200 10.21 17.63 -19.38
C THR A 200 11.65 17.15 -19.35
N ILE A 201 12.28 17.00 -20.52
CA ILE A 201 13.72 16.77 -20.60
C ILE A 201 14.41 18.13 -20.51
N LEU A 202 15.40 18.26 -19.63
CA LEU A 202 15.98 19.56 -19.26
C LEU A 202 17.19 19.93 -20.10
N ASN A 203 18.06 18.96 -20.41
CA ASN A 203 19.40 19.22 -20.93
C ASN A 203 19.72 18.57 -22.28
N ALA A 204 18.88 17.69 -22.81
CA ALA A 204 19.14 16.96 -24.05
C ALA A 204 17.85 16.59 -24.82
N GLN A 205 17.99 16.22 -26.09
CA GLN A 205 16.93 15.52 -26.82
C GLN A 205 16.94 14.05 -26.42
N ALA A 206 15.76 13.42 -26.38
CA ALA A 206 15.61 12.01 -26.04
C ALA A 206 14.31 11.43 -26.60
N PHE A 207 14.27 10.12 -26.82
CA PHE A 207 13.03 9.38 -26.99
C PHE A 207 12.44 9.11 -25.61
N VAL A 208 11.25 9.64 -25.37
CA VAL A 208 10.51 9.44 -24.13
C VAL A 208 9.39 8.44 -24.39
N VAL A 209 9.33 7.38 -23.58
CA VAL A 209 8.19 6.46 -23.56
C VAL A 209 7.45 6.59 -22.25
N ILE A 210 6.17 6.96 -22.32
CA ILE A 210 5.27 6.96 -21.17
C ILE A 210 4.31 5.78 -21.35
N SER A 211 4.46 4.74 -20.53
CA SER A 211 3.64 3.54 -20.55
C SER A 211 2.63 3.59 -19.42
N SER A 212 1.37 3.83 -19.76
CA SER A 212 0.26 3.77 -18.82
C SER A 212 -0.29 2.35 -18.76
N GLU A 213 -0.31 1.73 -17.58
CA GLU A 213 -0.73 0.34 -17.42
C GLU A 213 -2.00 0.19 -16.56
N MET A 214 -2.70 -0.91 -16.80
CA MET A 214 -3.76 -1.48 -15.97
C MET A 214 -3.36 -2.92 -15.68
N THR A 215 -3.43 -3.36 -14.43
CA THR A 215 -3.12 -4.74 -14.06
C THR A 215 -4.07 -5.23 -12.98
N ALA A 216 -4.77 -6.33 -13.24
CA ALA A 216 -5.48 -7.07 -12.22
C ALA A 216 -4.44 -7.82 -11.37
N ASP A 217 -4.38 -7.50 -10.08
CA ASP A 217 -3.41 -8.12 -9.19
C ASP A 217 -3.68 -9.62 -9.06
N GLU A 218 -2.71 -10.44 -9.43
CA GLU A 218 -2.78 -11.91 -9.34
C GLU A 218 -2.50 -12.42 -7.92
N ARG A 219 -1.93 -11.57 -7.05
CA ARG A 219 -1.44 -11.99 -5.74
C ARG A 219 -2.40 -11.51 -4.67
N GLY A 220 -3.27 -12.42 -4.22
CA GLY A 220 -3.99 -12.22 -2.96
C GLY A 220 -3.01 -11.73 -1.89
N THR A 221 -3.38 -10.65 -1.18
CA THR A 221 -2.60 -10.06 -0.08
C THR A 221 -2.09 -11.18 0.81
N ARG A 222 -0.77 -11.39 0.88
CA ARG A 222 -0.17 -12.41 1.76
C ARG A 222 -0.50 -12.07 3.22
N SER A 223 -1.44 -12.77 3.84
CA SER A 223 -1.69 -12.67 5.28
C SER A 223 -0.71 -13.57 6.01
N ARG A 224 -0.17 -13.11 7.13
CA ARG A 224 0.44 -14.01 8.12
C ARG A 224 -0.66 -14.95 8.63
N GLU A 225 -0.45 -16.25 8.50
CA GLU A 225 -1.47 -17.29 8.71
C GLU A 225 -1.97 -17.40 10.17
N ASP A 226 -1.29 -16.78 11.14
CA ASP A 226 -1.51 -17.04 12.57
C ASP A 226 -2.41 -16.05 13.33
N ASP A 227 -2.91 -14.96 12.73
CA ASP A 227 -3.86 -14.05 13.43
C ASP A 227 -5.24 -14.04 12.77
N PRO A 228 -6.28 -14.63 13.40
CA PRO A 228 -7.63 -14.69 12.85
C PRO A 228 -8.34 -13.33 12.76
N ARG A 229 -7.75 -12.25 13.31
CA ARG A 229 -8.25 -10.87 13.20
C ARG A 229 -7.69 -10.13 12.01
N LEU A 230 -6.62 -10.64 11.39
CA LEU A 230 -6.13 -10.09 10.13
C LEU A 230 -7.09 -10.51 9.03
N ALA A 231 -7.28 -9.62 8.05
CA ALA A 231 -7.97 -9.97 6.82
C ALA A 231 -7.30 -11.22 6.24
N LYS A 232 -8.02 -12.35 6.21
CA LYS A 232 -7.48 -13.59 5.64
C LYS A 232 -7.18 -13.32 4.17
N ALA A 233 -5.95 -13.61 3.76
CA ALA A 233 -5.61 -13.75 2.36
C ALA A 233 -6.54 -14.78 1.75
N HIS A 234 -7.11 -14.48 0.60
CA HIS A 234 -7.73 -15.52 -0.20
C HIS A 234 -6.61 -16.33 -0.87
N PRO A 235 -6.50 -17.65 -0.60
CA PRO A 235 -5.58 -18.48 -1.35
C PRO A 235 -6.07 -18.56 -2.80
N GLY A 236 -5.30 -17.96 -3.71
CA GLY A 236 -5.59 -17.98 -5.14
C GLY A 236 -6.13 -16.66 -5.69
N ARG A 237 -6.55 -16.71 -6.95
CA ARG A 237 -7.03 -15.58 -7.73
C ARG A 237 -8.47 -15.25 -7.31
N VAL A 238 -8.74 -13.98 -6.97
CA VAL A 238 -10.09 -13.50 -6.60
C VAL A 238 -10.83 -12.90 -7.80
N LEU A 239 -10.11 -12.21 -8.69
CA LEU A 239 -10.71 -11.50 -9.82
C LEU A 239 -10.66 -12.36 -11.08
N HIS A 240 -11.79 -12.90 -11.51
CA HIS A 240 -11.92 -13.68 -12.73
C HIS A 240 -12.32 -12.80 -13.90
N GLN A 241 -11.56 -12.87 -15.00
CA GLN A 241 -11.88 -12.11 -16.22
C GLN A 241 -13.29 -12.41 -16.71
N ARG A 242 -14.03 -11.36 -17.08
CA ARG A 242 -15.35 -11.44 -17.73
C ARG A 242 -15.32 -10.94 -19.16
N SER A 243 -14.77 -9.75 -19.36
CA SER A 243 -14.65 -9.14 -20.69
C SER A 243 -13.54 -8.11 -20.70
N THR A 244 -13.05 -7.81 -21.89
CA THR A 244 -12.07 -6.74 -22.11
C THR A 244 -12.46 -6.00 -23.37
N TYR A 245 -12.24 -4.70 -23.40
CA TYR A 245 -12.59 -3.84 -24.52
C TYR A 245 -11.56 -2.73 -24.65
N SER A 246 -11.21 -2.38 -25.88
CA SER A 246 -10.47 -1.16 -26.16
C SER A 246 -11.02 -0.42 -27.36
N LYS A 247 -10.86 0.90 -27.32
CA LYS A 247 -11.13 1.79 -28.45
C LYS A 247 -10.26 3.02 -28.32
N ASP A 248 -9.51 3.34 -29.37
CA ASP A 248 -8.52 4.40 -29.36
C ASP A 248 -7.54 4.22 -28.20
N ARG A 249 -7.51 5.14 -27.23
CA ARG A 249 -6.67 5.05 -26.01
C ARG A 249 -7.40 4.46 -24.82
N ARG A 250 -8.71 4.22 -24.96
CA ARG A 250 -9.52 3.69 -23.87
C ARG A 250 -9.34 2.20 -23.76
N ILE A 251 -9.10 1.72 -22.53
CA ILE A 251 -9.09 0.31 -22.19
C ILE A 251 -10.08 0.08 -21.05
N VAL A 252 -10.89 -0.97 -21.16
CA VAL A 252 -11.84 -1.42 -20.14
C VAL A 252 -11.57 -2.88 -19.82
N LEU A 253 -11.32 -3.16 -18.56
CA LEU A 253 -11.18 -4.52 -18.02
C LEU A 253 -12.38 -4.80 -17.10
N CYS A 254 -13.05 -5.92 -17.32
CA CYS A 254 -14.15 -6.35 -16.47
C CYS A 254 -13.80 -7.68 -15.79
N HIS A 255 -14.00 -7.72 -14.48
CA HIS A 255 -13.74 -8.88 -13.63
C HIS A 255 -14.96 -9.21 -12.78
N SER A 256 -15.00 -10.41 -12.21
CA SER A 256 -15.89 -10.70 -11.10
C SER A 256 -15.15 -11.39 -9.97
N THR A 257 -15.62 -11.20 -8.75
CA THR A 257 -15.22 -12.04 -7.63
C THR A 257 -15.69 -13.49 -7.83
N GLU A 258 -15.02 -14.42 -7.17
CA GLU A 258 -15.25 -15.87 -7.30
C GLU A 258 -16.54 -16.29 -6.59
N ARG A 259 -16.71 -15.90 -5.31
CA ARG A 259 -17.84 -16.38 -4.49
C ARG A 259 -18.93 -15.34 -4.31
N SER A 260 -18.58 -14.08 -4.04
CA SER A 260 -19.57 -13.01 -3.90
C SER A 260 -20.22 -12.60 -5.23
N ARG A 261 -19.59 -12.94 -6.37
CA ARG A 261 -20.07 -12.68 -7.74
C ARG A 261 -20.29 -11.20 -8.07
N PHE A 262 -19.71 -10.27 -7.31
CA PHE A 262 -19.69 -8.86 -7.68
C PHE A 262 -18.98 -8.71 -9.01
N VAL A 263 -19.51 -7.82 -9.86
CA VAL A 263 -18.89 -7.47 -11.14
C VAL A 263 -18.21 -6.13 -11.00
N LEU A 264 -16.98 -6.05 -11.50
CA LEU A 264 -16.13 -4.87 -11.52
C LEU A 264 -15.87 -4.49 -12.97
N ALA A 265 -16.03 -3.21 -13.29
CA ALA A 265 -15.55 -2.60 -14.52
C ALA A 265 -14.53 -1.51 -14.16
N CYS A 266 -13.32 -1.66 -14.68
CA CYS A 266 -12.22 -0.71 -14.56
C CYS A 266 -11.90 -0.16 -15.94
N ALA A 267 -11.84 1.16 -16.10
CA ALA A 267 -11.51 1.78 -17.36
C ALA A 267 -10.39 2.81 -17.20
N THR A 268 -9.53 2.92 -18.21
CA THR A 268 -8.63 4.06 -18.37
C THR A 268 -8.84 4.73 -19.72
N ASP A 269 -8.59 6.03 -19.76
CA ASP A 269 -8.56 6.84 -20.97
C ASP A 269 -7.54 7.97 -20.77
N HIS A 270 -7.09 8.57 -21.87
CA HIS A 270 -5.95 9.49 -21.84
C HIS A 270 -6.18 10.72 -22.70
N ALA A 271 -5.75 11.87 -22.20
CA ALA A 271 -5.48 13.06 -23.00
C ALA A 271 -3.99 13.35 -22.95
N ILE A 272 -3.40 13.74 -24.07
CA ILE A 272 -1.98 14.11 -24.15
C ILE A 272 -1.86 15.45 -24.89
N GLU A 273 -1.09 16.35 -24.30
CA GLU A 273 -0.75 17.66 -24.85
C GLU A 273 0.78 17.75 -24.91
N SER A 274 1.31 17.96 -26.11
CA SER A 274 2.75 17.98 -26.36
C SER A 274 3.04 18.84 -27.59
N ALA A 275 4.06 19.69 -27.50
CA ALA A 275 4.62 20.40 -28.65
C ALA A 275 5.60 19.52 -29.47
N CYS A 276 5.95 18.34 -28.94
CA CYS A 276 6.76 17.34 -29.61
C CYS A 276 5.87 16.33 -30.35
N PRO A 277 6.27 15.88 -31.55
CA PRO A 277 5.62 14.77 -32.24
C PRO A 277 5.54 13.54 -31.34
N TYR A 278 4.41 12.83 -31.40
CA TYR A 278 4.22 11.59 -30.66
C TYR A 278 3.40 10.60 -31.45
N SER A 279 3.57 9.33 -31.11
CA SER A 279 2.69 8.24 -31.52
C SER A 279 2.27 7.44 -30.28
N TYR A 280 1.28 6.57 -30.42
CA TYR A 280 0.89 5.67 -29.33
C TYR A 280 0.55 4.28 -29.85
N LYS A 281 0.69 3.29 -28.97
CA LYS A 281 0.26 1.91 -29.17
C LYS A 281 -0.59 1.46 -27.99
N VAL A 282 -1.58 0.63 -28.28
CA VAL A 282 -2.50 0.07 -27.29
C VAL A 282 -2.39 -1.45 -27.35
N ALA A 283 -2.24 -2.07 -26.19
CA ALA A 283 -2.25 -3.52 -26.03
C ALA A 283 -3.07 -3.87 -24.78
N HIS A 284 -3.87 -4.91 -24.86
CA HIS A 284 -4.62 -5.39 -23.70
C HIS A 284 -4.91 -6.88 -23.82
N ASN A 285 -5.17 -7.51 -22.69
CA ASN A 285 -5.73 -8.84 -22.58
C ASN A 285 -6.82 -8.82 -21.49
N GLY A 286 -7.13 -9.97 -20.91
CA GLY A 286 -8.12 -10.09 -19.85
C GLY A 286 -7.79 -9.38 -18.54
N ASP A 287 -6.50 -9.34 -18.21
CA ASP A 287 -6.01 -8.98 -16.88
C ASP A 287 -5.02 -7.83 -16.91
N SER A 288 -4.55 -7.44 -18.08
CA SER A 288 -3.71 -6.26 -18.25
C SER A 288 -4.10 -5.41 -19.46
N GLY A 289 -3.75 -4.14 -19.37
CA GLY A 289 -3.91 -3.15 -20.42
C GLY A 289 -2.73 -2.18 -20.40
N GLN A 290 -2.33 -1.70 -21.56
CA GLN A 290 -1.23 -0.77 -21.73
C GLN A 290 -1.51 0.20 -22.86
N VAL A 291 -1.25 1.48 -22.61
CA VAL A 291 -1.15 2.52 -23.64
C VAL A 291 0.25 3.11 -23.53
N ALA A 292 1.07 2.88 -24.54
CA ALA A 292 2.44 3.37 -24.62
C ALA A 292 2.50 4.57 -25.57
N PHE A 293 2.89 5.73 -25.06
CA PHE A 293 3.13 6.94 -25.85
C PHE A 293 4.63 7.05 -26.11
N THR A 294 5.03 7.21 -27.37
CA THR A 294 6.42 7.44 -27.78
C THR A 294 6.54 8.87 -28.30
N ILE A 295 7.42 9.66 -27.67
CA ILE A 295 7.58 11.09 -27.94
C ILE A 295 9.04 11.39 -28.28
N GLU A 296 9.27 12.16 -29.34
CA GLU A 296 10.57 12.75 -29.67
C GLU A 296 10.75 14.05 -28.86
N ALA A 297 11.21 13.91 -27.61
CA ALA A 297 11.27 15.02 -26.68
C ALA A 297 12.43 15.96 -26.99
N ARG A 298 12.11 17.26 -26.98
CA ARG A 298 13.10 18.34 -27.10
C ARG A 298 13.34 18.98 -25.74
N PRO A 299 14.56 19.47 -25.45
CA PRO A 299 14.86 20.18 -24.21
C PRO A 299 13.84 21.29 -23.93
N GLY A 300 13.35 21.36 -22.70
CA GLY A 300 12.41 22.39 -22.22
C GLY A 300 10.96 22.24 -22.73
N CYS A 301 10.68 21.34 -23.67
CA CYS A 301 9.31 21.08 -24.13
C CYS A 301 8.61 20.12 -23.17
N SER A 302 7.53 20.57 -22.53
CA SER A 302 6.73 19.73 -21.63
C SER A 302 5.78 18.81 -22.37
N ILE A 303 5.71 17.56 -21.93
CA ILE A 303 4.74 16.54 -22.36
C ILE A 303 3.76 16.36 -21.20
N GLN A 304 2.49 16.71 -21.42
CA GLN A 304 1.44 16.62 -20.41
C GLN A 304 0.50 15.45 -20.74
N LEU A 305 0.55 14.40 -19.94
CA LEU A 305 -0.39 13.28 -20.00
C LEU A 305 -1.42 13.42 -18.88
N THR A 306 -2.70 13.35 -19.21
CA THR A 306 -3.79 13.21 -18.24
C THR A 306 -4.39 11.82 -18.41
N LYS A 307 -4.23 10.97 -17.39
CA LYS A 307 -4.82 9.64 -17.30
C LYS A 307 -6.08 9.71 -16.45
N PHE A 308 -7.22 9.38 -17.06
CA PHE A 308 -8.49 9.19 -16.36
C PHE A 308 -8.65 7.72 -16.00
N MET A 309 -9.17 7.45 -14.80
CA MET A 309 -9.47 6.12 -14.31
C MET A 309 -10.93 6.12 -13.84
N ALA A 310 -11.70 5.11 -14.24
CA ALA A 310 -13.07 4.92 -13.79
C ALA A 310 -13.27 3.52 -13.22
N TYR A 311 -13.98 3.45 -12.11
CA TYR A 311 -14.26 2.23 -11.37
C TYR A 311 -15.74 2.11 -11.06
N HIS A 312 -16.37 1.03 -11.53
CA HIS A 312 -17.77 0.73 -11.24
C HIS A 312 -17.93 -0.71 -10.76
N ALA A 313 -18.62 -0.91 -9.65
CA ALA A 313 -19.00 -2.22 -9.12
C ALA A 313 -20.52 -2.38 -9.12
N SER A 314 -21.01 -3.62 -9.28
CA SER A 314 -22.43 -3.99 -9.25
C SER A 314 -23.05 -3.91 -7.85
#